data_AF-A0A8B3L6A0-F1
#
_entry.id   AF-A0A8B3L6A0-F1
#
_cell.length_a   1.000
_cell.length_b   1.000
_cell.length_c   1.000
_cell.angle_alpha   90.00
_cell.angle_beta   90.00
_cell.angle_gamma   90.00
#
_symmetry.space_group_name_H-M   'P 1'
#
loop_
_entity.id
_entity.type
_entity.pdbx_description
1 polymer ?
#
loop_
_entity_poly.entity_id
_entity_poly.type
_entity_poly.pdbx_seq_one_letter_code
_entity_poly.pdbx_strand_id
1 'polypeptide(L)'
;MTIAKHPAAANAPLSFECELPDPPEKVWRALTEPELLAAWLMPNDIKPAIGERFAFAGPNAPIECEVLEADPGKLLRYSWRERPGVDAADRLPAFDGPIFDSIVTFTLARTVSGGTHLSIVHDGFATVAQPVVAVSGARCRISLDARKSPAAANAPSMALRAA
;
A
#
# COMPACT_ATOMS: atom_id res chain seq x y z
N MET A 1 16.60 -25.18 11.81
CA MET A 1 16.87 -24.12 10.81
C MET A 1 15.77 -24.20 9.74
N THR A 2 14.60 -23.65 10.03
CA THR A 2 13.47 -23.62 9.09
C THR A 2 13.47 -22.26 8.39
N ILE A 3 13.82 -22.26 7.12
CA ILE A 3 13.74 -21.09 6.24
C ILE A 3 12.24 -20.77 6.11
N ALA A 4 11.81 -19.67 6.74
CA ALA A 4 10.49 -19.11 6.51
C ALA A 4 10.44 -18.64 5.04
N LYS A 5 9.84 -19.48 4.21
CA LYS A 5 9.40 -19.15 2.86
C LYS A 5 8.46 -17.96 2.98
N HIS A 6 8.92 -16.75 2.64
CA HIS A 6 8.05 -15.59 2.47
C HIS A 6 6.92 -16.00 1.51
N PRO A 7 5.65 -15.99 1.91
CA PRO A 7 4.58 -16.12 0.95
C PRO A 7 4.66 -14.91 0.00
N ALA A 8 4.62 -15.16 -1.30
CA ALA A 8 4.47 -14.11 -2.29
C ALA A 8 3.24 -13.27 -1.90
N ALA A 9 3.41 -11.96 -1.73
CA ALA A 9 2.34 -11.04 -1.36
C ALA A 9 1.28 -11.06 -2.47
N ALA A 10 0.22 -11.84 -2.26
CA ALA A 10 -1.01 -11.72 -3.02
C ALA A 10 -1.67 -10.37 -2.65
N ASN A 11 -2.45 -9.78 -3.56
CA ASN A 11 -3.28 -8.59 -3.38
C ASN A 11 -4.37 -8.80 -2.29
N ALA A 12 -3.97 -9.13 -1.06
CA ALA A 12 -4.87 -9.37 0.05
C ALA A 12 -5.40 -8.04 0.57
N PRO A 13 -6.71 -7.95 0.89
CA PRO A 13 -7.28 -6.76 1.51
C PRO A 13 -6.64 -6.51 2.88
N LEU A 14 -6.52 -5.24 3.24
CA LEU A 14 -6.28 -4.83 4.62
C LEU A 14 -7.63 -4.75 5.34
N SER A 15 -7.75 -5.38 6.49
CA SER A 15 -8.99 -5.41 7.26
C SER A 15 -8.74 -5.04 8.72
N PHE A 16 -9.57 -4.15 9.25
CA PHE A 16 -9.51 -3.68 10.63
C PHE A 16 -10.91 -3.72 11.24
N GLU A 17 -11.00 -4.14 12.50
CA GLU A 17 -12.23 -4.21 13.26
C GLU A 17 -12.07 -3.44 14.58
N CYS A 18 -13.09 -2.69 14.97
CA CYS A 18 -13.08 -1.87 16.17
C CYS A 18 -14.45 -1.83 16.85
N GLU A 19 -14.46 -1.90 18.18
CA GLU A 19 -15.64 -1.71 19.01
C GLU A 19 -15.60 -0.31 19.64
N LEU A 20 -16.55 0.54 19.25
CA LEU A 20 -16.66 1.92 19.70
C LEU A 20 -17.83 2.07 20.69
N PRO A 21 -17.67 2.79 21.82
CA PRO A 21 -18.75 3.01 22.77
C PRO A 21 -19.82 3.98 22.25
N ASP A 22 -19.53 4.69 21.16
CA ASP A 22 -20.42 5.67 20.54
C ASP A 22 -21.40 5.03 19.55
N PRO A 23 -22.61 5.60 19.38
CA PRO A 23 -23.62 5.05 18.49
C PRO A 23 -23.26 5.28 17.00
N PRO A 24 -23.77 4.46 16.06
CA PRO A 24 -23.39 4.51 14.64
C PRO A 24 -23.61 5.86 13.99
N GLU A 25 -24.61 6.64 14.43
CA GLU A 25 -24.89 7.98 13.90
C GLU A 25 -23.75 8.96 14.23
N LYS A 26 -23.11 8.82 15.40
CA LYS A 26 -21.96 9.64 15.78
C LYS A 26 -20.71 9.21 15.02
N VAL A 27 -20.49 7.91 14.87
CA VAL A 27 -19.38 7.37 14.07
C VAL A 27 -19.53 7.78 12.61
N TRP A 28 -20.73 7.71 12.05
CA TRP A 28 -21.04 8.15 10.69
C TRP A 28 -20.63 9.61 10.46
N ARG A 29 -20.96 10.52 11.38
CA ARG A 29 -20.54 11.92 11.30
C ARG A 29 -19.02 12.06 11.27
N ALA A 30 -18.30 11.28 12.08
CA ALA A 30 -16.83 11.28 12.07
C ALA A 30 -16.21 10.77 10.75
N LEU A 31 -16.96 9.99 9.96
CA LEU A 31 -16.55 9.50 8.65
C LEU A 31 -17.00 10.38 7.47
N THR A 32 -17.96 11.30 7.69
CA THR A 32 -18.65 12.00 6.59
C THR A 32 -18.72 13.51 6.73
N GLU A 33 -18.39 14.06 7.89
CA GLU A 33 -18.24 15.50 8.08
C GLU A 33 -16.77 15.89 7.86
N PRO A 34 -16.46 16.78 6.90
CA PRO A 34 -15.08 17.09 6.52
C PRO A 34 -14.19 17.48 7.70
N GLU A 35 -14.69 18.32 8.60
CA GLU A 35 -13.95 18.81 9.78
C GLU A 35 -13.64 17.69 10.78
N LEU A 36 -14.58 16.77 10.99
CA LEU A 36 -14.39 15.63 11.90
C LEU A 36 -13.46 14.58 11.29
N LEU A 37 -13.63 14.29 10.00
CA LEU A 37 -12.77 13.36 9.27
C LEU A 37 -11.32 13.87 9.20
N ALA A 38 -11.14 15.18 9.02
CA ALA A 38 -9.82 15.82 9.02
C ALA A 38 -9.09 15.72 10.38
N ALA A 39 -9.82 15.58 11.49
CA ALA A 39 -9.21 15.50 12.81
C ALA A 39 -8.41 14.20 13.06
N TRP A 40 -8.69 13.13 12.29
CA TRP A 40 -8.05 11.83 12.49
C TRP A 40 -7.49 11.20 11.21
N LEU A 41 -7.90 11.67 10.03
CA LEU A 41 -7.37 11.22 8.74
C LEU A 41 -6.57 12.33 8.05
N MET A 42 -7.22 13.13 7.21
CA MET A 42 -6.60 14.22 6.43
C MET A 42 -7.62 15.31 6.08
N PRO A 43 -7.20 16.57 5.89
CA PRO A 43 -8.08 17.61 5.34
C PRO A 43 -8.74 17.16 4.04
N ASN A 44 -10.03 17.42 3.90
CA ASN A 44 -10.83 16.93 2.78
C ASN A 44 -12.09 17.78 2.58
N ASP A 45 -12.81 17.52 1.49
CA ASP A 45 -14.07 18.15 1.11
C ASP A 45 -15.19 17.13 0.85
N ILE A 46 -15.20 16.01 1.59
CA ILE A 46 -16.15 14.92 1.38
C ILE A 46 -17.61 15.38 1.42
N LYS A 47 -18.41 14.85 0.49
CA LYS A 47 -19.87 14.91 0.51
C LYS A 47 -20.41 13.48 0.47
N PRO A 48 -21.13 13.01 1.50
CA PRO A 48 -21.54 11.61 1.62
C PRO A 48 -22.76 11.29 0.74
N ALA A 49 -22.63 11.50 -0.57
CA ALA A 49 -23.64 11.16 -1.56
C ALA A 49 -22.98 10.39 -2.72
N ILE A 50 -23.66 9.35 -3.19
CA ILE A 50 -23.13 8.45 -4.23
C ILE A 50 -22.83 9.26 -5.51
N GLY A 51 -21.67 9.02 -6.10
CA GLY A 51 -21.17 9.69 -7.29
C GLY A 51 -20.48 11.03 -7.03
N GLU A 52 -20.55 11.57 -5.82
CA GLU A 52 -19.81 12.77 -5.45
C GLU A 52 -18.31 12.48 -5.41
N ARG A 53 -17.54 13.42 -5.97
CA ARG A 53 -16.08 13.39 -5.93
C ARG A 53 -15.58 14.36 -4.89
N PHE A 54 -14.52 13.96 -4.22
CA PHE A 54 -13.83 14.74 -3.21
C PHE A 54 -12.36 14.37 -3.22
N ALA A 55 -11.53 15.13 -2.50
CA ALA A 55 -10.12 14.82 -2.37
C ALA A 55 -9.65 14.92 -0.93
N PHE A 56 -8.73 14.05 -0.55
CA PHE A 56 -7.89 14.28 0.62
C PHE A 56 -6.68 15.10 0.21
N ALA A 57 -6.31 16.07 1.05
CA ALA A 57 -5.03 16.78 0.95
C ALA A 57 -3.90 15.84 1.42
N GLY A 58 -3.51 14.92 0.52
CA GLY A 58 -2.42 13.99 0.75
C GLY A 58 -1.06 14.70 0.89
N PRO A 59 -0.05 14.03 1.47
CA PRO A 59 1.22 14.65 1.81
C PRO A 59 2.04 15.12 0.60
N ASN A 60 1.91 14.44 -0.54
CA ASN A 60 2.67 14.75 -1.76
C ASN A 60 1.78 15.29 -2.89
N ALA A 61 0.56 14.78 -2.99
CA ALA A 61 -0.42 15.15 -4.00
C ALA A 61 -1.83 14.89 -3.44
N PRO A 62 -2.87 15.54 -3.99
CA PRO A 62 -4.25 15.21 -3.66
C PRO A 62 -4.55 13.74 -3.96
N ILE A 63 -5.31 13.11 -3.06
CA ILE A 63 -5.84 11.76 -3.25
C ILE A 63 -7.26 11.91 -3.76
N GLU A 64 -7.51 11.44 -4.97
CA GLU A 64 -8.82 11.57 -5.62
C GLU A 64 -9.76 10.45 -5.16
N CYS A 65 -10.93 10.84 -4.68
CA CYS A 65 -11.94 9.94 -4.18
C CYS A 65 -13.29 10.14 -4.87
N GLU A 66 -14.07 9.07 -4.96
CA GLU A 66 -15.44 9.08 -5.44
C GLU A 66 -16.27 8.18 -4.53
N VAL A 67 -17.38 8.70 -4.01
CA VAL A 67 -18.29 7.93 -3.17
C VAL A 67 -19.03 6.92 -4.05
N LEU A 68 -18.80 5.65 -3.79
CA LEU A 68 -19.38 4.54 -4.54
C LEU A 68 -20.71 4.08 -3.92
N GLU A 69 -20.77 4.02 -2.58
CA GLU A 69 -21.97 3.68 -1.82
C GLU A 69 -22.02 4.48 -0.52
N ALA A 70 -23.21 4.91 -0.11
CA ALA A 70 -23.45 5.60 1.16
C ALA A 70 -24.85 5.25 1.70
N ASP A 71 -24.90 4.52 2.81
CA ASP A 71 -26.10 4.27 3.62
C ASP A 71 -25.85 4.85 5.03
N PRO A 72 -26.51 5.98 5.37
CA PRO A 72 -26.27 6.68 6.63
C PRO A 72 -26.32 5.77 7.87
N GLY A 73 -25.24 5.79 8.64
CA GLY A 73 -25.10 5.03 9.88
C GLY A 73 -24.79 3.54 9.67
N LYS A 74 -24.54 3.08 8.44
CA LYS A 74 -24.34 1.66 8.15
C LYS A 74 -23.19 1.36 7.18
N LEU A 75 -23.08 2.07 6.07
CA LEU A 75 -22.12 1.74 5.02
C LEU A 75 -21.60 2.98 4.31
N LEU A 76 -20.29 3.13 4.23
CA LEU A 76 -19.63 4.12 3.39
C LEU A 76 -18.57 3.42 2.56
N ARG A 77 -18.63 3.55 1.23
CA ARG A 77 -17.62 3.01 0.33
C ARG A 77 -17.17 4.07 -0.65
N TYR A 78 -15.87 4.27 -0.80
CA TYR A 78 -15.32 5.20 -1.79
C TYR A 78 -14.03 4.68 -2.43
N SER A 79 -13.73 5.16 -3.64
CA SER A 79 -12.45 4.90 -4.29
C SER A 79 -11.33 5.71 -3.62
N TRP A 80 -10.11 5.20 -3.70
CA TRP A 80 -8.90 5.88 -3.26
C TRP A 80 -7.87 5.82 -4.38
N ARG A 81 -7.62 6.97 -5.02
CA ARG A 81 -6.71 7.07 -6.16
C ARG A 81 -5.57 8.03 -5.86
N GLU A 82 -4.36 7.51 -5.78
CA GLU A 82 -3.16 8.33 -5.63
C GLU A 82 -2.45 8.47 -6.98
N ARG A 83 -2.17 9.72 -7.35
CA ARG A 83 -1.37 10.06 -8.52
C ARG A 83 0.07 10.37 -8.11
N PRO A 84 1.08 9.96 -8.90
CA PRO A 84 2.45 10.43 -8.69
C PRO A 84 2.51 11.96 -8.79
N GLY A 85 3.14 12.61 -7.81
CA GLY A 85 3.35 14.06 -7.82
C GLY A 85 4.20 14.52 -9.01
N VAL A 86 3.85 15.67 -9.58
CA VAL A 86 4.44 16.24 -10.81
C VAL A 86 5.80 16.91 -10.63
N ASP A 87 6.40 16.89 -9.43
CA ASP A 87 7.77 17.39 -9.19
C ASP A 87 8.86 16.40 -9.69
N ALA A 88 8.55 15.64 -10.73
CA ALA A 88 9.45 14.74 -11.44
C ALA A 88 10.32 15.47 -12.49
N ALA A 89 10.42 16.80 -12.44
CA ALA A 89 11.31 17.55 -13.33
C ALA A 89 12.81 17.27 -13.06
N ASP A 90 13.15 16.83 -11.83
CA ASP A 90 14.50 16.41 -11.43
C ASP A 90 14.65 14.87 -11.30
N ARG A 91 13.61 14.10 -11.65
CA ARG A 91 13.70 12.63 -11.72
C ARG A 91 13.88 12.21 -13.17
N LEU A 92 14.82 11.29 -13.39
CA LEU A 92 15.04 10.60 -14.67
C LEU A 92 13.68 10.25 -15.32
N PRO A 93 13.50 10.45 -16.65
CA PRO A 93 12.27 10.12 -17.35
C PRO A 93 12.12 8.59 -17.41
N ALA A 94 11.63 8.00 -16.31
CA ALA A 94 11.33 6.58 -16.17
C ALA A 94 10.57 6.22 -14.88
N PHE A 95 10.30 7.15 -13.96
CA PHE A 95 9.51 6.84 -12.76
C PHE A 95 8.07 7.33 -12.90
N ASP A 96 7.37 6.77 -13.88
CA ASP A 96 5.91 6.64 -13.86
C ASP A 96 5.56 5.74 -12.67
N GLY A 97 5.52 6.31 -11.47
CA GLY A 97 5.11 5.61 -10.27
C GLY A 97 3.71 5.01 -10.49
N PRO A 98 3.41 3.83 -9.95
CA PRO A 98 2.11 3.21 -10.15
C PRO A 98 1.01 4.16 -9.63
N ILE A 99 -0.02 4.35 -10.45
CA ILE A 99 -1.29 4.89 -9.96
C ILE A 99 -1.83 3.86 -8.97
N PHE A 100 -2.02 4.26 -7.71
CA PHE A 100 -2.61 3.39 -6.71
C PHE A 100 -4.11 3.60 -6.72
N ASP A 101 -4.82 2.70 -7.39
CA ASP A 101 -6.27 2.62 -7.35
C ASP A 101 -6.68 1.53 -6.37
N SER A 102 -7.56 1.88 -5.43
CA SER A 102 -8.06 0.97 -4.40
C SER A 102 -9.46 1.41 -3.93
N ILE A 103 -10.09 0.60 -3.08
CA ILE A 103 -11.41 0.88 -2.52
C ILE A 103 -11.32 0.79 -0.99
N VAL A 104 -11.94 1.75 -0.31
CA VAL A 104 -12.11 1.74 1.15
C VAL A 104 -13.58 1.56 1.47
N THR A 105 -13.88 0.58 2.30
CA THR A 105 -15.24 0.24 2.75
C THR A 105 -15.31 0.30 4.28
N PHE A 106 -16.22 1.11 4.80
CA PHE A 106 -16.57 1.18 6.21
C PHE A 106 -17.96 0.57 6.43
N THR A 107 -18.06 -0.41 7.32
CA THR A 107 -19.35 -0.98 7.75
C THR A 107 -19.56 -0.71 9.23
N LEU A 108 -20.72 -0.18 9.59
CA LEU A 108 -21.11 0.18 10.94
C LEU A 108 -22.30 -0.69 11.35
N ALA A 109 -22.16 -1.44 12.44
CA ALA A 109 -23.23 -2.20 13.03
C ALA A 109 -23.45 -1.77 14.48
N ARG A 110 -24.71 -1.49 14.85
CA ARG A 110 -25.05 -1.19 16.24
C ARG A 110 -24.83 -2.42 17.12
N THR A 111 -24.12 -2.25 18.23
CA THR A 111 -23.89 -3.31 19.20
C THR A 111 -25.05 -3.41 20.20
N VAL A 112 -25.12 -4.52 20.93
CA VAL A 112 -26.13 -4.71 21.98
C VAL A 112 -26.02 -3.69 23.12
N SER A 113 -24.82 -3.14 23.35
CA SER A 113 -24.59 -2.09 24.36
C SER A 113 -24.93 -0.69 23.86
N GLY A 114 -25.37 -0.56 22.60
CA GLY A 114 -25.73 0.72 21.97
C GLY A 114 -24.57 1.43 21.26
N GLY A 115 -23.35 0.89 21.33
CA GLY A 115 -22.18 1.34 20.60
C GLY A 115 -22.14 0.89 19.13
N THR A 116 -20.95 0.89 18.53
CA THR A 116 -20.74 0.56 17.12
C THR A 116 -19.60 -0.43 16.94
N HIS A 117 -19.88 -1.55 16.28
CA HIS A 117 -18.86 -2.38 15.66
C HIS A 117 -18.54 -1.80 14.28
N LEU A 118 -17.31 -1.31 14.12
CA LEU A 118 -16.80 -0.70 12.90
C LEU A 118 -15.83 -1.66 12.20
N SER A 119 -16.16 -2.06 10.98
CA SER A 119 -15.29 -2.81 10.08
C SER A 119 -14.76 -1.89 8.98
N ILE A 120 -13.46 -1.94 8.73
CA ILE A 120 -12.79 -1.20 7.67
C ILE A 120 -12.07 -2.20 6.78
N VAL A 121 -12.41 -2.20 5.49
CA VAL A 121 -11.72 -2.99 4.47
C VAL A 121 -11.13 -2.05 3.44
N HIS A 122 -9.82 -2.13 3.24
CA HIS A 122 -9.11 -1.45 2.16
C HIS A 122 -8.57 -2.49 1.21
N ASP A 123 -9.12 -2.56 0.01
CA ASP A 123 -8.84 -3.61 -0.96
C ASP A 123 -8.68 -3.09 -2.38
N GLY A 124 -8.55 -4.01 -3.34
CA GLY A 124 -8.43 -3.66 -4.74
C GLY A 124 -7.09 -3.06 -5.12
N PHE A 125 -6.01 -3.36 -4.37
CA PHE A 125 -4.62 -2.98 -4.68
C PHE A 125 -4.18 -3.55 -6.04
N ALA A 126 -4.64 -2.95 -7.13
CA ALA A 126 -4.23 -3.32 -8.48
C ALA A 126 -2.86 -2.68 -8.72
N THR A 127 -1.80 -3.48 -8.61
CA THR A 127 -0.52 -3.11 -9.23
C THR A 127 -0.74 -3.16 -10.74
N VAL A 128 -0.82 -1.98 -11.38
CA VAL A 128 -0.78 -1.94 -12.85
C VAL A 128 0.63 -2.37 -13.24
N ALA A 129 0.78 -3.65 -13.63
CA ALA A 129 2.02 -4.18 -14.13
C ALA A 129 2.45 -3.35 -15.34
N GLN A 130 3.59 -2.66 -15.23
CA GLN A 130 4.18 -1.98 -16.38
C GLN A 130 4.45 -3.03 -17.46
N PRO A 131 4.16 -2.75 -18.75
CA PRO A 131 4.62 -3.62 -19.80
C PRO A 131 6.14 -3.58 -19.78
N VAL A 132 6.80 -4.72 -19.52
CA VAL A 132 8.23 -4.86 -19.74
C VAL A 132 8.47 -4.67 -21.23
N VAL A 133 8.82 -3.45 -21.64
CA VAL A 133 9.38 -3.20 -22.96
C VAL A 133 10.77 -3.83 -22.94
N ALA A 134 10.87 -5.03 -23.49
CA ALA A 134 12.15 -5.66 -23.76
C ALA A 134 12.87 -4.85 -24.84
N VAL A 135 13.71 -3.90 -24.44
CA VAL A 135 14.71 -3.31 -25.34
C VAL A 135 15.73 -4.40 -25.65
N SER A 136 15.54 -5.08 -26.78
CA SER A 136 16.58 -5.90 -27.37
C SER A 136 17.62 -4.97 -27.99
N GLY A 137 18.71 -4.73 -27.28
CA GLY A 137 19.75 -3.79 -27.72
C GLY A 137 21.14 -4.15 -27.18
N ALA A 138 21.94 -4.74 -28.06
CA ALA A 138 23.40 -4.87 -28.02
C ALA A 138 24.07 -5.58 -26.80
N ARG A 139 24.58 -6.79 -27.08
CA ARG A 139 25.60 -7.49 -26.28
C ARG A 139 26.81 -6.59 -26.04
N CYS A 140 27.09 -6.25 -24.79
CA CYS A 140 28.44 -5.85 -24.39
C CYS A 140 28.94 -6.81 -23.31
N ARG A 141 29.90 -7.66 -23.69
CA ARG A 141 30.58 -8.64 -22.84
C ARG A 141 31.70 -7.89 -22.11
N ILE A 142 31.63 -7.81 -20.79
CA ILE A 142 32.79 -7.36 -20.00
C ILE A 142 33.70 -8.57 -19.81
N SER A 143 34.89 -8.52 -20.41
CA SER A 143 35.98 -9.45 -20.18
C SER A 143 36.88 -8.90 -19.08
N LEU A 144 37.06 -9.63 -17.98
CA LEU A 144 38.21 -9.41 -17.09
C LEU A 144 39.29 -10.43 -17.44
N ASP A 145 40.35 -9.95 -18.07
CA ASP A 145 41.63 -10.64 -18.21
C ASP A 145 42.39 -10.52 -16.88
N ALA A 146 42.63 -11.65 -16.20
CA ALA A 146 43.67 -11.76 -15.19
C ALA A 146 44.32 -13.15 -15.31
N ARG A 147 45.30 -13.24 -16.22
CA ARG A 147 46.21 -14.39 -16.31
C ARG A 147 47.34 -14.26 -15.29
N LYS A 148 47.41 -15.19 -14.34
CA LYS A 148 48.56 -16.11 -14.13
C LYS A 148 48.27 -17.06 -12.95
N SER A 149 48.06 -18.33 -13.28
CA SER A 149 48.34 -19.48 -12.39
C SER A 149 49.72 -20.08 -12.79
N PRO A 150 50.23 -21.18 -12.18
CA PRO A 150 49.90 -21.83 -10.90
C PRO A 150 51.17 -22.12 -10.06
N ALA A 151 51.01 -22.58 -8.81
CA ALA A 151 51.93 -23.56 -8.24
C ALA A 151 51.15 -24.43 -7.25
N ALA A 152 51.03 -25.72 -7.59
CA ALA A 152 50.59 -26.78 -6.69
C ALA A 152 51.83 -27.46 -6.11
N ALA A 153 51.79 -27.81 -4.82
CA ALA A 153 52.56 -28.92 -4.27
C ALA A 153 51.92 -29.39 -2.96
N ASN A 154 51.65 -30.70 -2.90
CA ASN A 154 51.27 -31.51 -1.73
C ASN A 154 52.25 -31.26 -0.54
N ALA A 155 51.97 -31.53 0.74
CA ALA A 155 51.46 -32.75 1.39
C ALA A 155 51.34 -32.51 2.93
N PRO A 156 50.87 -33.48 3.76
CA PRO A 156 50.27 -33.29 5.09
C PRO A 156 51.22 -33.48 6.28
N SER A 157 50.79 -33.09 7.50
CA SER A 157 51.30 -33.64 8.78
C SER A 157 50.44 -33.26 9.99
N MET A 158 50.06 -34.29 10.76
CA MET A 158 49.47 -34.28 12.10
C MET A 158 50.41 -33.73 13.19
N ALA A 159 49.85 -33.14 14.26
CA ALA A 159 50.20 -33.27 15.69
C ALA A 159 49.32 -32.26 16.48
N LEU A 160 48.26 -32.64 17.21
CA LEU A 160 48.16 -33.28 18.53
C LEU A 160 48.66 -32.44 19.73
N ARG A 161 47.72 -32.18 20.67
CA ARG A 161 47.84 -31.84 22.12
C ARG A 161 48.36 -30.43 22.50
N ALA A 162 47.55 -29.61 23.18
CA ALA A 162 47.09 -29.64 24.58
C ALA A 162 48.08 -28.98 25.55
N ALA A 163 47.63 -27.87 26.15
CA ALA A 163 47.81 -27.49 27.55
C ALA A 163 46.71 -26.48 27.90
#